data_AF-A0A6J8EUF9-F1
#
_entry.id   AF-A0A6J8EUF9-F1
#
_cell.length_a   1.000
_cell.length_b   1.000
_cell.length_c   1.000
_cell.angle_alpha   90.00
_cell.angle_beta   90.00
_cell.angle_gamma   90.00
#
_symmetry.space_group_name_H-M   'P 1'
#
loop_
_entity.id
_entity.type
_entity.pdbx_description
1 polymer ?
#
loop_
_entity_poly.entity_id
_entity_poly.type
_entity_poly.pdbx_seq_one_letter_code
_entity_poly.pdbx_strand_id
1 'polypeptide(L)'
;MSTQPKRRHFRKPHFLSNKIPSKNKQEFEELRKDILLKAKAISNWEEILPVRWVVLEKEIFRNKTETAILHTEAKGKTPTFENKKVVLYTEAQCLANECSFPNVQQETSELDSFLKYEHEIGNIIFFKEVKEYIVLDPEWLVDVFRCFVSHDYNDDTLGMTEWEVLTKTGKLEDTLIETLLQKVPCLTLTKHKQYLLELMEEFGIIVKPKNHASRNDIYMPCMIKPMPFQEIFGKVDVETEYCKKSSWFCLVFNFLPPSYFNHVLVSFVKNNQLFYDKKDSRLGIYRNVGIFQLNNTGSEILVICLSKNLIAMKVLQYNSSDDVCYSYVKTQLINLVDSIKLRYRINVTYEIRFKCQGGSLYNNEGIGYDEAMEKSEYRCTDHKEMHSSKDIYRSWLKVL
;
A
#
# COMPACT_ATOMS: atom_id res chain seq x y z
N MET A 1 0.70 34.00 -22.19
CA MET A 1 0.75 33.93 -20.70
C MET A 1 -0.35 32.98 -20.24
N SER A 2 0.00 31.74 -19.91
CA SER A 2 -0.95 30.70 -19.47
C SER A 2 -1.08 30.74 -17.95
N THR A 3 -2.27 31.13 -17.46
CA THR A 3 -2.61 31.16 -16.04
C THR A 3 -3.13 29.78 -15.62
N GLN A 4 -2.22 28.88 -15.21
CA GLN A 4 -2.65 27.64 -14.56
C GLN A 4 -3.09 27.91 -13.10
N PRO A 5 -4.31 27.47 -12.69
CA PRO A 5 -4.89 27.76 -11.38
C PRO A 5 -4.27 26.99 -10.20
N LYS A 6 -3.23 26.16 -10.43
CA LYS A 6 -2.65 25.25 -9.43
C LYS A 6 -1.68 25.90 -8.42
N ARG A 7 -1.35 27.18 -8.54
CA ARG A 7 -0.35 27.85 -7.66
C ARG A 7 -0.92 28.63 -6.48
N ARG A 8 -2.22 28.49 -6.15
CA ARG A 8 -2.86 29.26 -5.06
C ARG A 8 -2.42 28.84 -3.64
N HIS A 9 -1.80 27.69 -3.45
CA HIS A 9 -1.35 27.20 -2.12
C HIS A 9 0.08 27.60 -1.75
N PHE A 10 0.90 28.06 -2.70
CA PHE A 10 2.25 28.54 -2.42
C PHE A 10 2.24 30.05 -2.24
N ARG A 11 2.02 30.51 -0.99
CA ARG A 11 2.22 31.93 -0.66
C ARG A 11 3.73 32.22 -0.67
N LYS A 12 4.19 32.98 -1.67
CA LYS A 12 5.57 33.50 -1.82
C LYS A 12 6.66 32.41 -1.77
N PRO A 13 6.89 31.64 -2.85
CA PRO A 13 8.04 30.75 -2.91
C PRO A 13 9.34 31.54 -2.73
N HIS A 14 10.11 31.17 -1.71
CA HIS A 14 11.45 31.70 -1.48
C HIS A 14 12.43 30.88 -2.33
N PHE A 15 12.97 31.47 -3.39
CA PHE A 15 13.87 30.78 -4.31
C PHE A 15 15.32 30.91 -3.82
N LEU A 16 15.83 29.83 -3.24
CA LEU A 16 17.25 29.71 -2.87
C LEU A 16 18.02 29.17 -4.09
N SER A 17 18.91 29.99 -4.65
CA SER A 17 19.81 29.57 -5.72
C SER A 17 21.11 29.03 -5.12
N ASN A 18 21.43 27.78 -5.43
CA ASN A 18 22.72 27.16 -5.11
C ASN A 18 23.86 27.61 -6.04
N LYS A 19 23.55 28.40 -7.09
CA LYS A 19 24.53 28.90 -8.07
C LYS A 19 25.22 30.21 -7.65
N ILE A 20 24.74 30.87 -6.59
CA ILE A 20 25.32 32.12 -6.07
C ILE A 20 25.51 31.99 -4.55
N PRO A 21 26.60 31.34 -4.10
CA PRO A 21 26.82 31.02 -2.69
C PRO A 21 26.85 32.22 -1.74
N SER A 22 27.16 33.41 -2.27
CA SER A 22 27.31 34.64 -1.47
C SER A 22 25.99 35.26 -1.03
N LYS A 23 24.88 35.01 -1.71
CA LYS A 23 23.61 35.71 -1.46
C LYS A 23 22.71 35.02 -0.42
N ASN A 24 22.90 33.73 -0.19
CA ASN A 24 22.07 32.89 0.69
C ASN A 24 22.92 32.06 1.69
N LYS A 25 24.15 32.51 1.99
CA LYS A 25 25.10 31.72 2.78
C LYS A 25 24.55 31.41 4.17
N GLN A 26 23.89 32.39 4.80
CA GLN A 26 23.35 32.24 6.14
C GLN A 26 22.21 31.22 6.17
N GLU A 27 21.28 31.27 5.23
CA GLU A 27 20.14 30.38 5.12
C GLU A 27 20.58 28.93 4.86
N PHE A 28 21.62 28.72 4.05
CA PHE A 28 22.20 27.39 3.86
C PHE A 28 22.93 26.88 5.10
N GLU A 29 23.60 27.74 5.87
CA GLU A 29 24.21 27.34 7.14
C GLU A 29 23.16 27.01 8.21
N GLU A 30 22.08 27.79 8.29
CA GLU A 30 20.93 27.49 9.14
C GLU A 30 20.30 26.15 8.76
N LEU A 31 20.06 25.91 7.46
CA LEU A 31 19.56 24.63 6.97
C LEU A 31 20.51 23.46 7.29
N ARG A 32 21.83 23.62 7.14
CA ARG A 32 22.81 22.58 7.51
C ARG A 32 22.77 22.27 9.00
N LYS A 33 22.69 23.31 9.84
CA LYS A 33 22.56 23.14 11.30
C LYS A 33 21.27 22.39 11.63
N ASP A 34 20.15 22.76 11.01
CA ASP A 34 18.87 22.10 11.22
C ASP A 34 18.91 20.63 10.76
N ILE A 35 19.49 20.34 9.60
CA ILE A 35 19.68 18.97 9.11
C ILE A 35 20.53 18.17 10.09
N LEU A 36 21.64 18.72 10.59
CA LEU A 36 22.51 18.04 11.55
C LEU A 36 21.80 17.79 12.89
N LEU A 37 21.06 18.77 13.40
CA LEU A 37 20.26 18.63 14.61
C LEU A 37 19.18 17.56 14.45
N LYS A 38 18.53 17.51 13.28
CA LYS A 38 17.54 16.46 12.97
C LYS A 38 18.18 15.09 12.81
N ALA A 39 19.32 14.98 12.13
CA ALA A 39 20.06 13.73 11.96
C ALA A 39 20.48 13.14 13.32
N LYS A 40 20.97 13.98 14.23
CA LYS A 40 21.31 13.60 15.61
C LYS A 40 20.12 13.13 16.45
N ALA A 41 18.90 13.50 16.06
CA ALA A 41 17.68 13.11 16.75
C ALA A 41 17.07 11.80 16.21
N ILE A 42 17.61 11.23 15.12
CA ILE A 42 17.16 9.94 14.59
C ILE A 42 17.69 8.84 15.53
N SER A 43 16.87 7.83 15.80
CA SER A 43 17.14 6.78 16.78
C SER A 43 18.38 5.93 16.49
N ASN A 44 18.84 5.88 15.23
CA ASN A 44 20.03 5.14 14.80
C ASN A 44 21.30 5.99 14.79
N TRP A 45 21.23 7.27 15.19
CA TRP A 45 22.43 8.09 15.33
C TRP A 45 23.28 7.60 16.50
N GLU A 46 24.60 7.48 16.31
CA GLU A 46 25.54 6.92 17.30
C GLU A 46 25.24 5.47 17.73
N GLU A 47 24.44 4.73 16.95
CA GLU A 47 24.19 3.32 17.19
C GLU A 47 25.50 2.51 17.07
N ILE A 48 25.73 1.65 18.08
CA ILE A 48 26.93 0.80 18.12
C ILE A 48 26.69 -0.42 17.23
N LEU A 49 27.32 -0.45 16.07
CA LEU A 49 27.24 -1.56 15.13
C LEU A 49 28.45 -2.50 15.23
N PRO A 50 28.28 -3.81 14.99
CA PRO A 50 29.40 -4.72 14.87
C PRO A 50 30.34 -4.30 13.72
N VAL A 51 31.66 -4.28 13.97
CA VAL A 51 32.66 -3.91 12.94
C VAL A 51 32.50 -4.73 11.66
N ARG A 52 32.16 -6.01 11.78
CA ARG A 52 31.92 -6.90 10.63
C ARG A 52 30.74 -6.48 9.76
N TRP A 53 29.71 -5.84 10.33
CA TRP A 53 28.60 -5.28 9.54
C TRP A 53 29.11 -4.16 8.63
N VAL A 54 29.95 -3.27 9.15
CA VAL A 54 30.57 -2.18 8.36
C VAL A 54 31.48 -2.72 7.26
N VAL A 55 32.19 -3.83 7.52
CA VAL A 55 33.03 -4.49 6.49
C VAL A 55 32.15 -5.10 5.39
N LEU A 56 31.12 -5.87 5.77
CA LEU A 56 30.22 -6.50 4.82
C LEU A 56 29.44 -5.46 4.00
N GLU A 57 28.97 -4.38 4.64
CA GLU A 57 28.35 -3.23 4.00
C GLU A 57 29.23 -2.72 2.85
N LYS A 58 30.49 -2.41 3.13
CA LYS A 58 31.45 -1.95 2.12
C LYS A 58 31.63 -2.95 0.98
N GLU A 59 31.72 -4.25 1.27
CA GLU A 59 31.90 -5.27 0.25
C GLU A 59 30.65 -5.44 -0.65
N ILE A 60 29.45 -5.42 -0.06
CA ILE A 60 28.19 -5.47 -0.80
C ILE A 60 28.03 -4.23 -1.69
N PHE A 61 28.32 -3.04 -1.17
CA PHE A 61 28.19 -1.80 -1.95
C PHE A 61 29.35 -1.58 -2.92
N ARG A 62 30.53 -2.16 -2.71
CA ARG A 62 31.59 -2.19 -3.73
C ARG A 62 31.17 -3.04 -4.94
N ASN A 63 30.50 -4.16 -4.71
CA ASN A 63 29.89 -4.96 -5.77
C ASN A 63 28.76 -4.21 -6.52
N LYS A 64 28.08 -3.24 -5.88
CA LYS A 64 27.18 -2.31 -6.58
C LYS A 64 27.91 -1.49 -7.64
N THR A 65 29.20 -1.19 -7.50
CA THR A 65 29.94 -0.30 -8.41
C THR A 65 30.78 -0.99 -9.48
N GLU A 66 31.06 -2.29 -9.35
CA GLU A 66 31.95 -3.02 -10.25
C GLU A 66 31.26 -4.25 -10.83
N THR A 67 30.58 -4.10 -11.97
CA THR A 67 30.29 -5.24 -12.85
C THR A 67 30.60 -4.84 -14.29
N ALA A 68 31.65 -5.43 -14.86
CA ALA A 68 31.97 -5.25 -16.27
C ALA A 68 30.96 -6.01 -17.13
N ILE A 69 30.07 -5.31 -17.82
CA ILE A 69 29.26 -5.93 -18.86
C ILE A 69 30.10 -5.98 -20.13
N LEU A 70 30.57 -7.17 -20.48
CA LEU A 70 31.11 -7.44 -21.81
C LEU A 70 29.92 -7.54 -22.78
N HIS A 71 29.64 -6.47 -23.51
CA HIS A 71 28.82 -6.57 -24.72
C HIS A 71 29.65 -7.30 -25.79
N THR A 72 29.62 -8.64 -25.77
CA THR A 72 30.03 -9.46 -26.91
C THR A 72 29.03 -9.24 -28.03
N GLU A 73 29.32 -8.27 -28.91
CA GLU A 73 29.00 -8.24 -30.35
C GLU A 73 29.20 -6.82 -30.90
N ALA A 74 30.46 -6.37 -30.95
CA ALA A 74 30.99 -5.46 -31.98
C ALA A 74 32.43 -5.12 -31.59
N LYS A 75 33.37 -5.42 -32.51
CA LYS A 75 34.77 -5.03 -32.38
C LYS A 75 34.88 -3.54 -31.99
N GLY A 76 35.38 -3.26 -30.80
CA GLY A 76 35.88 -1.93 -30.43
C GLY A 76 35.09 -1.08 -29.42
N LYS A 77 34.12 -1.61 -28.67
CA LYS A 77 33.49 -0.86 -27.57
C LYS A 77 34.20 -1.10 -26.24
N THR A 78 34.55 -0.01 -25.54
CA THR A 78 35.05 -0.03 -24.16
C THR A 78 34.05 -0.73 -23.24
N PRO A 79 34.51 -1.53 -22.25
CA PRO A 79 33.61 -2.13 -21.26
C PRO A 79 32.84 -1.02 -20.55
N THR A 80 31.52 -1.07 -20.65
CA THR A 80 30.62 -0.27 -19.83
C THR A 80 30.47 -0.98 -18.50
N PHE A 81 30.90 -0.32 -17.43
CA PHE A 81 30.63 -0.77 -16.07
C PHE A 81 29.20 -0.35 -15.75
N GLU A 82 28.33 -1.33 -15.49
CA GLU A 82 27.01 -1.06 -14.97
C GLU A 82 26.95 -1.50 -13.51
N ASN A 83 26.34 -0.66 -12.70
CA ASN A 83 26.22 -0.91 -11.28
C ASN A 83 25.23 -2.05 -11.02
N LYS A 84 25.66 -3.10 -10.30
CA LYS A 84 24.78 -4.22 -9.93
C LYS A 84 23.66 -3.72 -9.02
N LYS A 85 22.42 -3.79 -9.51
CA LYS A 85 21.22 -3.29 -8.79
C LYS A 85 20.62 -4.32 -7.84
N VAL A 86 20.83 -5.59 -8.14
CA VAL A 86 20.28 -6.74 -7.40
C VAL A 86 21.37 -7.79 -7.26
N VAL A 87 21.49 -8.39 -6.08
CA VAL A 87 22.37 -9.53 -5.80
C VAL A 87 21.56 -10.71 -5.32
N LEU A 88 22.08 -11.93 -5.53
CA LEU A 88 21.49 -13.12 -4.94
C LEU A 88 21.84 -13.17 -3.46
N TYR A 89 20.93 -13.70 -2.65
CA TYR A 89 21.22 -13.91 -1.23
C TYR A 89 22.38 -14.88 -1.02
N THR A 90 22.54 -15.88 -1.89
CA THR A 90 23.69 -16.79 -1.84
C THR A 90 25.02 -16.08 -2.08
N GLU A 91 25.06 -15.06 -2.92
CA GLU A 91 26.25 -14.22 -3.10
C GLU A 91 26.54 -13.41 -1.84
N ALA A 92 25.51 -12.81 -1.22
CA ALA A 92 25.65 -12.11 0.06
C ALA A 92 26.11 -13.06 1.19
N GLN A 93 25.65 -14.32 1.19
CA GLN A 93 26.13 -15.35 2.11
C GLN A 93 27.62 -15.65 1.90
N CYS A 94 28.08 -15.77 0.66
CA CYS A 94 29.51 -15.95 0.37
C CYS A 94 30.34 -14.80 0.91
N LEU A 95 29.94 -13.55 0.65
CA LEU A 95 30.61 -12.35 1.17
C LEU A 95 30.59 -12.31 2.71
N ALA A 96 29.48 -12.69 3.33
CA ALA A 96 29.37 -12.75 4.79
C ALA A 96 30.32 -13.79 5.40
N ASN A 97 30.47 -14.95 4.76
CA ASN A 97 31.44 -15.97 5.18
C ASN A 97 32.88 -15.45 5.09
N GLU A 98 33.23 -14.75 4.00
CA GLU A 98 34.54 -14.10 3.85
C GLU A 98 34.78 -13.02 4.92
N CYS A 99 33.73 -12.30 5.30
CA CYS A 99 33.75 -11.32 6.39
C CYS A 99 33.69 -11.94 7.80
N SER A 100 33.85 -13.27 7.93
CA SER A 100 33.84 -14.01 9.20
C SER A 100 32.53 -13.87 10.00
N PHE A 101 31.38 -13.79 9.33
CA PHE A 101 30.08 -13.87 10.00
C PHE A 101 29.87 -15.30 10.55
N PRO A 102 29.46 -15.46 11.82
CA PRO A 102 29.10 -16.76 12.37
C PRO A 102 27.77 -17.25 11.79
N ASN A 103 27.61 -18.56 11.68
CA ASN A 103 26.32 -19.23 11.48
C ASN A 103 25.49 -18.73 10.28
N VAL A 104 26.16 -18.30 9.18
CA VAL A 104 25.51 -17.78 7.96
C VAL A 104 24.52 -18.76 7.31
N GLN A 105 24.65 -20.05 7.63
CA GLN A 105 23.83 -21.15 7.11
C GLN A 105 22.59 -21.46 7.99
N GLN A 106 22.43 -20.82 9.15
CA GLN A 106 21.27 -21.04 10.04
C GLN A 106 20.07 -20.18 9.62
N GLU A 107 18.85 -20.64 9.92
CA GLU A 107 17.58 -19.93 9.62
C GLU A 107 17.46 -18.55 10.28
N THR A 108 18.22 -18.32 11.35
CA THR A 108 18.38 -17.01 12.02
C THR A 108 19.85 -16.62 12.01
N SER A 109 20.39 -16.36 10.83
CA SER A 109 21.78 -15.94 10.67
C SER A 109 21.99 -14.49 11.09
N GLU A 110 23.22 -14.14 11.48
CA GLU A 110 23.59 -12.74 11.69
C GLU A 110 23.47 -11.92 10.39
N LEU A 111 23.63 -12.56 9.23
CA LEU A 111 23.40 -11.93 7.93
C LEU A 111 21.95 -11.45 7.78
N ASP A 112 20.95 -12.25 8.18
CA ASP A 112 19.54 -11.82 8.13
C ASP A 112 19.30 -10.57 9.01
N SER A 113 19.97 -10.50 10.16
CA SER A 113 19.87 -9.35 11.06
C SER A 113 20.51 -8.10 10.44
N PHE A 114 21.68 -8.26 9.81
CA PHE A 114 22.34 -7.20 9.05
C PHE A 114 21.47 -6.70 7.89
N LEU A 115 20.96 -7.60 7.04
CA LEU A 115 20.13 -7.23 5.89
C LEU A 115 18.83 -6.57 6.32
N LYS A 116 18.21 -7.05 7.41
CA LYS A 116 17.03 -6.41 7.99
C LYS A 116 17.34 -5.01 8.50
N TYR A 117 18.48 -4.81 9.17
CA TYR A 117 18.92 -3.49 9.60
C TYR A 117 19.11 -2.53 8.42
N GLU A 118 19.85 -2.95 7.38
CA GLU A 118 20.07 -2.15 6.16
C GLU A 118 18.75 -1.84 5.43
N HIS A 119 17.78 -2.76 5.47
CA HIS A 119 16.44 -2.54 4.94
C HIS A 119 15.65 -1.50 5.75
N GLU A 120 15.70 -1.57 7.08
CA GLU A 120 14.98 -0.65 7.96
C GLU A 120 15.49 0.79 7.86
N ILE A 121 16.78 1.00 7.58
CA ILE A 121 17.36 2.33 7.34
C ILE A 121 17.25 2.78 5.87
N GLY A 122 16.76 1.90 4.98
CA GLY A 122 16.48 2.22 3.59
C GLY A 122 17.67 2.19 2.64
N ASN A 123 18.78 1.56 3.04
CA ASN A 123 19.96 1.40 2.18
C ASN A 123 19.77 0.32 1.12
N ILE A 124 19.03 -0.75 1.46
CA ILE A 124 18.70 -1.87 0.57
C ILE A 124 17.21 -2.23 0.69
N ILE A 125 16.71 -3.06 -0.23
CA ILE A 125 15.42 -3.75 -0.05
C ILE A 125 15.66 -5.24 0.14
N PHE A 126 15.21 -5.74 1.29
CA PHE A 126 15.28 -7.16 1.64
C PHE A 126 14.01 -7.55 2.41
N PHE A 127 13.33 -8.58 1.91
CA PHE A 127 12.21 -9.23 2.57
C PHE A 127 12.56 -10.70 2.73
N LYS A 128 12.43 -11.21 3.96
CA LYS A 128 12.82 -12.60 4.28
C LYS A 128 11.93 -13.61 3.56
N GLU A 129 10.68 -13.21 3.31
CA GLU A 129 9.65 -13.97 2.60
C GLU A 129 10.04 -14.22 1.13
N VAL A 130 10.83 -13.33 0.54
CA VAL A 130 11.29 -13.37 -0.86
C VAL A 130 12.82 -13.28 -0.93
N LYS A 131 13.49 -14.00 -0.01
CA LYS A 131 14.93 -13.95 0.25
C LYS A 131 15.85 -14.30 -0.92
N GLU A 132 15.36 -14.65 -2.11
CA GLU A 132 16.23 -15.07 -3.22
C GLU A 132 17.17 -13.94 -3.67
N TYR A 133 16.67 -12.70 -3.64
CA TYR A 133 17.39 -11.53 -4.11
C TYR A 133 17.40 -10.42 -3.05
N ILE A 134 18.38 -9.54 -3.16
CA ILE A 134 18.55 -8.33 -2.36
C ILE A 134 18.70 -7.17 -3.33
N VAL A 135 17.87 -6.13 -3.20
CA VAL A 135 18.00 -4.93 -4.02
C VAL A 135 18.98 -3.96 -3.36
N LEU A 136 20.11 -3.73 -4.01
CA LEU A 136 21.17 -2.82 -3.54
C LEU A 136 20.89 -1.35 -3.85
N ASP A 137 19.90 -1.10 -4.70
CA ASP A 137 19.54 0.24 -5.16
C ASP A 137 18.03 0.47 -5.05
N PRO A 138 17.55 0.97 -3.89
CA PRO A 138 16.15 1.28 -3.70
C PRO A 138 15.59 2.30 -4.71
N GLU A 139 16.42 3.26 -5.16
CA GLU A 139 16.00 4.27 -6.16
C GLU A 139 15.71 3.61 -7.51
N TRP A 140 16.56 2.67 -7.92
CA TRP A 140 16.30 1.86 -9.10
C TRP A 140 14.97 1.09 -9.00
N LEU A 141 14.65 0.51 -7.84
CA LEU A 141 13.37 -0.18 -7.67
C LEU A 141 12.18 0.78 -7.77
N VAL A 142 12.33 2.01 -7.25
CA VAL A 142 11.31 3.06 -7.40
C VAL A 142 11.08 3.39 -8.87
N ASP A 143 12.15 3.51 -9.67
CA ASP A 143 12.02 3.74 -11.11
C ASP A 143 11.33 2.59 -11.83
N VAL A 144 11.64 1.33 -11.47
CA VAL A 144 10.95 0.15 -12.00
C VAL A 144 9.46 0.20 -11.64
N PHE A 145 9.11 0.44 -10.38
CA PHE A 145 7.70 0.52 -9.96
C PHE A 145 6.98 1.71 -10.57
N ARG A 146 7.69 2.82 -10.85
CA ARG A 146 7.13 3.99 -11.51
C ARG A 146 6.57 3.66 -12.89
N CYS A 147 7.17 2.73 -13.61
CA CYS A 147 6.67 2.26 -14.91
C CYS A 147 5.28 1.59 -14.80
N PHE A 148 4.99 0.91 -13.70
CA PHE A 148 3.68 0.29 -13.47
C PHE A 148 2.58 1.28 -13.09
N VAL A 149 2.95 2.45 -12.53
CA VAL A 149 1.97 3.44 -12.04
C VAL A 149 1.83 4.68 -12.92
N SER A 150 2.80 4.99 -13.77
CA SER A 150 2.84 6.25 -14.54
C SER A 150 2.55 6.02 -16.01
N HIS A 151 1.52 6.70 -16.51
CA HIS A 151 1.15 6.65 -17.94
C HIS A 151 2.16 7.36 -18.85
N ASP A 152 3.02 8.25 -18.32
CA ASP A 152 4.00 9.00 -19.11
C ASP A 152 5.06 8.12 -19.80
N TYR A 153 5.23 6.86 -19.36
CA TYR A 153 6.09 5.87 -20.02
C TYR A 153 5.34 5.04 -21.09
N ASN A 154 4.05 5.32 -21.30
CA ASN A 154 3.19 4.61 -22.23
C ASN A 154 2.98 5.41 -23.50
N ASP A 155 3.89 5.20 -24.46
CA ASP A 155 3.73 5.61 -25.86
C ASP A 155 2.39 5.13 -26.43
N ASP A 156 1.74 5.97 -27.24
CA ASP A 156 0.32 5.90 -27.65
C ASP A 156 -0.07 4.66 -28.49
N THR A 157 0.84 3.72 -28.73
CA THR A 157 0.70 2.66 -29.73
C THR A 157 0.69 1.22 -29.19
N LEU A 158 0.95 0.99 -27.89
CA LEU A 158 1.02 -0.36 -27.30
C LEU A 158 0.25 -0.45 -25.98
N GLY A 159 -0.67 -1.42 -25.88
CA GLY A 159 -1.29 -1.81 -24.62
C GLY A 159 -2.41 -0.88 -24.11
N MET A 160 -3.00 -0.04 -24.96
CA MET A 160 -4.15 0.80 -24.57
C MET A 160 -5.30 -0.06 -24.04
N THR A 161 -5.56 -1.21 -24.66
CA THR A 161 -6.58 -2.17 -24.23
C THR A 161 -6.29 -2.75 -22.83
N GLU A 162 -5.09 -3.23 -22.59
CA GLU A 162 -4.70 -3.82 -21.30
C GLU A 162 -4.57 -2.74 -20.21
N TRP A 163 -4.15 -1.54 -20.57
CA TRP A 163 -4.13 -0.38 -19.68
C TRP A 163 -5.54 0.08 -19.32
N GLU A 164 -6.48 0.04 -20.27
CA GLU A 164 -7.90 0.27 -20.01
C GLU A 164 -8.46 -0.81 -19.07
N VAL A 165 -8.12 -2.08 -19.28
CA VAL A 165 -8.48 -3.18 -18.37
C VAL A 165 -7.94 -2.93 -16.96
N LEU A 166 -6.66 -2.59 -16.82
CA LEU A 166 -6.01 -2.25 -15.55
C LEU A 166 -6.72 -1.06 -14.87
N THR A 167 -6.96 0.02 -15.61
CA THR A 167 -7.57 1.23 -15.02
C THR A 167 -9.06 1.06 -14.74
N LYS A 168 -9.77 0.15 -15.42
CA LYS A 168 -11.20 -0.11 -15.19
C LYS A 168 -11.45 -1.13 -14.09
N THR A 169 -10.65 -2.21 -14.06
CA THR A 169 -10.89 -3.40 -13.22
C THR A 169 -9.81 -3.63 -12.18
N GLY A 170 -8.64 -3.01 -12.33
CA GLY A 170 -7.47 -3.28 -11.52
C GLY A 170 -6.69 -4.50 -11.97
N LYS A 171 -7.18 -5.29 -12.93
CA LYS A 171 -6.49 -6.50 -13.40
C LYS A 171 -5.22 -6.12 -14.14
N LEU A 172 -4.08 -6.65 -13.67
CA LEU A 172 -2.78 -6.49 -14.29
C LEU A 172 -2.51 -7.70 -15.18
N GLU A 173 -2.65 -7.53 -16.49
CA GLU A 173 -2.45 -8.60 -17.46
C GLU A 173 -0.98 -8.85 -17.73
N ASP A 174 -0.63 -10.11 -17.99
CA ASP A 174 0.76 -10.55 -18.14
C ASP A 174 1.45 -9.90 -19.34
N THR A 175 0.71 -9.68 -20.43
CA THR A 175 1.18 -8.96 -21.62
C THR A 175 1.56 -7.52 -21.30
N LEU A 176 0.80 -6.85 -20.41
CA LEU A 176 1.11 -5.50 -19.95
C LEU A 176 2.36 -5.51 -19.07
N ILE A 177 2.52 -6.48 -18.18
CA ILE A 177 3.73 -6.64 -17.36
C ILE A 177 4.96 -6.76 -18.26
N GLU A 178 4.92 -7.64 -19.26
CA GLU A 178 6.03 -7.85 -20.19
C GLU A 178 6.38 -6.58 -20.98
N THR A 179 5.35 -5.89 -21.49
CA THR A 179 5.51 -4.63 -22.22
C THR A 179 6.16 -3.56 -21.34
N LEU A 180 5.73 -3.43 -20.08
CA LEU A 180 6.28 -2.44 -19.15
C LEU A 180 7.73 -2.76 -18.77
N LEU A 181 8.06 -4.03 -18.54
CA LEU A 181 9.42 -4.45 -18.21
C LEU A 181 10.40 -4.26 -19.37
N GLN A 182 9.95 -4.39 -20.62
CA GLN A 182 10.78 -4.14 -21.82
C GLN A 182 11.13 -2.65 -22.01
N LYS A 183 10.33 -1.73 -21.46
CA LYS A 183 10.53 -0.29 -21.62
C LYS A 183 11.57 0.31 -20.69
N VAL A 184 11.96 -0.41 -19.63
CA VAL A 184 12.98 0.09 -18.70
C VAL A 184 14.35 -0.08 -19.35
N PRO A 185 15.02 1.01 -19.76
CA PRO A 185 16.31 0.91 -20.42
C PRO A 185 17.34 0.29 -19.47
N CYS A 186 18.33 -0.38 -20.05
CA CYS A 186 19.53 -0.93 -19.37
C CYS A 186 19.35 -2.25 -18.60
N LEU A 187 18.15 -2.81 -18.48
CA LEU A 187 17.97 -3.98 -17.60
C LEU A 187 17.30 -5.14 -18.32
N THR A 188 17.90 -6.32 -18.22
CA THR A 188 17.23 -7.58 -18.60
C THR A 188 16.19 -7.96 -17.54
N LEU A 189 15.25 -7.04 -17.21
CA LEU A 189 14.28 -7.18 -16.11
C LEU A 189 13.38 -8.39 -16.25
N THR A 190 13.18 -8.88 -17.48
CA THR A 190 12.40 -10.10 -17.73
C THR A 190 12.91 -11.29 -16.92
N LYS A 191 14.23 -11.36 -16.66
CA LYS A 191 14.83 -12.41 -15.82
C LYS A 191 14.42 -12.31 -14.34
N HIS A 192 14.01 -11.12 -13.88
CA HIS A 192 13.60 -10.86 -12.51
C HIS A 192 12.09 -10.63 -12.37
N LYS A 193 11.30 -10.87 -13.43
CA LYS A 193 9.84 -10.62 -13.45
C LYS A 193 9.14 -11.19 -12.22
N GLN A 194 9.37 -12.46 -11.90
CA GLN A 194 8.73 -13.12 -10.77
C GLN A 194 9.10 -12.46 -9.43
N TYR A 195 10.38 -12.22 -9.20
CA TYR A 195 10.86 -11.55 -7.98
C TYR A 195 10.32 -10.12 -7.85
N LEU A 196 10.24 -9.36 -8.95
CA LEU A 196 9.66 -8.01 -8.94
C LEU A 196 8.18 -8.03 -8.56
N LEU A 197 7.42 -8.99 -9.07
CA LEU A 197 6.01 -9.15 -8.70
C LEU A 197 5.86 -9.52 -7.22
N GLU A 198 6.71 -10.41 -6.72
CA GLU A 198 6.73 -10.77 -5.29
C GLU A 198 7.06 -9.56 -4.41
N LEU A 199 8.04 -8.73 -4.79
CA LEU A 199 8.31 -7.46 -4.11
C LEU A 199 7.10 -6.53 -4.14
N MET A 200 6.44 -6.36 -5.30
CA MET A 200 5.24 -5.53 -5.42
C MET A 200 4.11 -6.05 -4.52
N GLU A 201 4.00 -7.37 -4.36
CA GLU A 201 3.03 -7.99 -3.43
C GLU A 201 3.40 -7.67 -1.98
N GLU A 202 4.68 -7.79 -1.61
CA GLU A 202 5.16 -7.46 -0.26
C GLU A 202 4.93 -5.99 0.10
N PHE A 203 5.16 -5.07 -0.84
CA PHE A 203 4.81 -3.66 -0.69
C PHE A 203 3.30 -3.38 -0.68
N GLY A 204 2.45 -4.38 -0.93
CA GLY A 204 1.00 -4.22 -1.02
C GLY A 204 0.57 -3.31 -2.17
N ILE A 205 1.33 -3.31 -3.26
CA ILE A 205 1.00 -2.61 -4.51
C ILE A 205 0.06 -3.47 -5.34
N ILE A 206 0.38 -4.76 -5.45
CA ILE A 206 -0.44 -5.76 -6.13
C ILE A 206 -0.99 -6.79 -5.14
N VAL A 207 -1.97 -7.57 -5.59
CA VAL A 207 -2.58 -8.65 -4.82
C VAL A 207 -3.10 -9.75 -5.74
N LYS A 208 -2.97 -11.00 -5.30
CA LYS A 208 -3.66 -12.15 -5.89
C LYS A 208 -4.92 -12.46 -5.07
N PRO A 209 -6.13 -12.27 -5.61
CA PRO A 209 -7.36 -12.51 -4.85
C PRO A 209 -7.52 -13.96 -4.45
N LYS A 210 -8.00 -14.21 -3.22
CA LYS A 210 -8.22 -15.56 -2.69
C LYS A 210 -9.01 -16.47 -3.64
N ASN A 211 -10.09 -15.95 -4.23
CA ASN A 211 -10.98 -16.69 -5.16
C ASN A 211 -10.32 -17.05 -6.50
N HIS A 212 -9.25 -16.34 -6.87
CA HIS A 212 -8.59 -16.45 -8.17
C HIS A 212 -7.13 -16.90 -8.05
N ALA A 213 -6.70 -17.36 -6.86
CA ALA A 213 -5.33 -17.81 -6.62
C ALA A 213 -4.90 -18.92 -7.59
N SER A 214 -5.82 -19.79 -8.01
CA SER A 214 -5.57 -20.86 -8.99
C SER A 214 -5.39 -20.37 -10.43
N ARG A 215 -5.87 -19.16 -10.77
CA ARG A 215 -5.75 -18.55 -12.10
C ARG A 215 -4.53 -17.66 -12.23
N ASN A 216 -3.79 -17.46 -11.13
CA ASN A 216 -2.66 -16.53 -11.04
C ASN A 216 -3.02 -15.09 -11.49
N ASP A 217 -4.30 -14.70 -11.35
CA ASP A 217 -4.75 -13.34 -11.70
C ASP A 217 -4.17 -12.34 -10.68
N ILE A 218 -3.53 -11.28 -11.19
CA ILE A 218 -2.92 -10.22 -10.40
C ILE A 218 -3.77 -8.96 -10.50
N TYR A 219 -3.96 -8.27 -9.38
CA TYR A 219 -4.71 -7.01 -9.33
C TYR A 219 -3.87 -5.90 -8.68
N MET A 220 -4.04 -4.68 -9.15
CA MET A 220 -3.38 -3.46 -8.66
C MET A 220 -4.43 -2.40 -8.31
N PRO A 221 -5.02 -2.45 -7.10
CA PRO A 221 -6.20 -1.64 -6.76
C PRO A 221 -6.00 -0.12 -6.87
N CYS A 222 -4.76 0.36 -6.66
CA CYS A 222 -4.42 1.78 -6.74
C CYS A 222 -4.55 2.37 -8.16
N MET A 223 -4.53 1.53 -9.21
CA MET A 223 -4.65 1.96 -10.61
C MET A 223 -6.10 2.11 -11.08
N ILE A 224 -7.05 1.62 -10.30
CA ILE A 224 -8.47 1.70 -10.66
C ILE A 224 -8.90 3.18 -10.70
N LYS A 225 -9.59 3.58 -11.77
CA LYS A 225 -10.20 4.90 -11.90
C LYS A 225 -11.35 5.05 -10.88
N PRO A 226 -11.51 6.23 -10.27
CA PRO A 226 -12.61 6.45 -9.34
C PRO A 226 -13.97 6.23 -10.03
N MET A 227 -14.88 5.56 -9.32
CA MET A 227 -16.29 5.43 -9.68
C MET A 227 -17.12 5.98 -8.51
N PRO A 228 -18.27 6.65 -8.75
CA PRO A 228 -19.12 7.15 -7.67
C PRO A 228 -19.54 6.03 -6.73
N PHE A 229 -19.47 6.25 -5.41
CA PHE A 229 -19.82 5.23 -4.43
C PHE A 229 -21.26 4.76 -4.58
N GLN A 230 -22.19 5.63 -4.95
CA GLN A 230 -23.60 5.28 -5.16
C GLN A 230 -23.76 4.25 -6.28
N GLU A 231 -22.99 4.36 -7.37
CA GLU A 231 -22.98 3.38 -8.45
C GLU A 231 -22.39 2.04 -7.99
N ILE A 232 -21.34 2.07 -7.17
CA ILE A 232 -20.71 0.87 -6.62
C ILE A 232 -21.65 0.18 -5.62
N PHE A 233 -22.19 0.95 -4.67
CA PHE A 233 -23.02 0.47 -3.58
C PHE A 233 -24.38 0.00 -4.09
N GLY A 234 -24.98 0.68 -5.07
CA GLY A 234 -26.24 0.27 -5.69
C GLY A 234 -26.19 -1.08 -6.43
N LYS A 235 -24.99 -1.62 -6.70
CA LYS A 235 -24.83 -2.99 -7.24
C LYS A 235 -25.11 -4.08 -6.22
N VAL A 236 -24.92 -3.76 -4.95
CA VAL A 236 -25.16 -4.69 -3.83
C VAL A 236 -26.40 -4.28 -3.05
N ASP A 237 -26.58 -3.00 -2.77
CA ASP A 237 -27.73 -2.47 -2.03
C ASP A 237 -29.01 -2.47 -2.88
N VAL A 238 -29.62 -3.66 -3.01
CA VAL A 238 -30.93 -3.83 -3.63
C VAL A 238 -31.97 -3.60 -2.53
N GLU A 239 -32.70 -2.49 -2.63
CA GLU A 239 -33.83 -2.18 -1.75
C GLU A 239 -34.88 -3.29 -1.86
N THR A 240 -34.83 -4.22 -0.91
CA THR A 240 -35.74 -5.33 -0.78
C THR A 240 -36.09 -5.49 0.70
N GLU A 241 -37.32 -5.92 0.97
CA GLU A 241 -37.77 -6.24 2.34
C GLU A 241 -36.92 -7.34 3.00
N TYR A 242 -36.16 -8.11 2.21
CA TYR A 242 -35.30 -9.20 2.64
C TYR A 242 -33.84 -8.79 2.90
N CYS A 243 -33.49 -7.50 2.75
CA CYS A 243 -32.14 -7.00 2.99
C CYS A 243 -32.07 -6.22 4.31
N LYS A 244 -31.43 -6.81 5.33
CA LYS A 244 -31.07 -6.12 6.57
C LYS A 244 -29.72 -5.43 6.41
N LYS A 245 -29.61 -4.20 6.91
CA LYS A 245 -28.39 -3.40 6.87
C LYS A 245 -27.86 -3.22 8.28
N SER A 246 -26.58 -3.53 8.50
CA SER A 246 -25.92 -3.08 9.73
C SER A 246 -25.74 -1.57 9.73
N SER A 247 -25.51 -1.00 10.91
CA SER A 247 -24.95 0.33 11.07
C SER A 247 -23.57 0.42 10.42
N TRP A 248 -23.11 1.63 10.12
CA TRP A 248 -21.73 1.82 9.69
C TRP A 248 -20.80 1.74 10.89
N PHE A 249 -19.78 0.89 10.82
CA PHE A 249 -18.61 0.96 11.67
C PHE A 249 -17.57 1.90 11.04
N CYS A 250 -17.06 2.86 11.80
CA CYS A 250 -16.21 3.93 11.29
C CYS A 250 -14.92 4.08 12.09
N LEU A 251 -13.78 4.13 11.40
CA LEU A 251 -12.51 4.61 11.93
C LEU A 251 -12.27 6.02 11.39
N VAL A 252 -12.36 7.01 12.26
CA VAL A 252 -12.20 8.43 11.93
C VAL A 252 -10.77 8.86 12.25
N PHE A 253 -9.97 9.16 11.22
CA PHE A 253 -8.58 9.54 11.36
C PHE A 253 -8.41 11.07 11.41
N ASN A 254 -7.45 11.53 12.21
CA ASN A 254 -7.01 12.93 12.15
C ASN A 254 -6.34 13.25 10.80
N PHE A 255 -5.55 12.30 10.31
CA PHE A 255 -4.93 12.31 9.00
C PHE A 255 -4.83 10.87 8.51
N LEU A 256 -5.22 10.62 7.26
CA LEU A 256 -5.13 9.31 6.64
C LEU A 256 -4.25 9.38 5.39
N PRO A 257 -3.05 8.75 5.40
CA PRO A 257 -2.17 8.76 4.23
C PRO A 257 -2.87 8.17 3.00
N PRO A 258 -2.66 8.71 1.78
CA PRO A 258 -3.36 8.25 0.58
C PRO A 258 -3.20 6.76 0.26
N SER A 259 -2.03 6.18 0.54
CA SER A 259 -1.75 4.75 0.33
C SER A 259 -2.28 3.84 1.43
N TYR A 260 -2.65 4.39 2.59
CA TYR A 260 -2.98 3.61 3.79
C TYR A 260 -4.17 2.68 3.53
N PHE A 261 -5.23 3.20 2.92
CA PHE A 261 -6.40 2.40 2.56
C PHE A 261 -6.09 1.35 1.49
N ASN A 262 -5.13 1.60 0.59
CA ASN A 262 -4.74 0.59 -0.40
C ASN A 262 -4.16 -0.65 0.28
N HIS A 263 -3.31 -0.48 1.30
CA HIS A 263 -2.80 -1.61 2.09
C HIS A 263 -3.93 -2.35 2.81
N VAL A 264 -4.90 -1.61 3.39
CA VAL A 264 -6.09 -2.23 3.99
C VAL A 264 -6.85 -3.06 2.95
N LEU A 265 -7.14 -2.49 1.78
CA LEU A 265 -7.86 -3.15 0.72
C LEU A 265 -7.13 -4.41 0.21
N VAL A 266 -5.82 -4.31 -0.04
CA VAL A 266 -4.98 -5.45 -0.46
C VAL A 266 -5.00 -6.58 0.57
N SER A 267 -4.84 -6.27 1.86
CA SER A 267 -4.92 -7.29 2.92
C SER A 267 -6.32 -7.91 3.01
N PHE A 268 -7.39 -7.15 2.81
CA PHE A 268 -8.73 -7.72 2.77
C PHE A 268 -8.94 -8.62 1.54
N VAL A 269 -8.45 -8.23 0.35
CA VAL A 269 -8.50 -9.02 -0.88
C VAL A 269 -7.73 -10.34 -0.76
N LYS A 270 -6.58 -10.32 -0.07
CA LYS A 270 -5.75 -11.52 0.15
C LYS A 270 -6.46 -12.54 1.06
N ASN A 271 -7.22 -12.08 2.04
CA ASN A 271 -7.73 -12.94 3.11
C ASN A 271 -9.22 -13.31 2.99
N ASN A 272 -10.01 -12.54 2.24
CA ASN A 272 -11.47 -12.69 2.17
C ASN A 272 -11.96 -13.02 0.76
N GLN A 273 -13.15 -13.61 0.68
CA GLN A 273 -13.81 -13.91 -0.58
C GLN A 273 -14.39 -12.63 -1.19
N LEU A 274 -13.99 -12.30 -2.42
CA LEU A 274 -14.53 -11.13 -3.11
C LEU A 274 -15.93 -11.39 -3.65
N PHE A 275 -16.78 -10.35 -3.62
CA PHE A 275 -18.01 -10.33 -4.38
C PHE A 275 -17.71 -10.32 -5.88
N TYR A 276 -18.51 -11.05 -6.66
CA TYR A 276 -18.43 -11.06 -8.12
C TYR A 276 -19.70 -10.46 -8.71
N ASP A 277 -19.54 -9.33 -9.39
CA ASP A 277 -20.63 -8.69 -10.12
C ASP A 277 -20.81 -9.39 -11.47
N LYS A 278 -21.88 -10.18 -11.58
CA LYS A 278 -22.20 -10.92 -12.81
C LYS A 278 -22.56 -10.01 -13.98
N LYS A 279 -23.10 -8.81 -13.74
CA LYS A 279 -23.53 -7.89 -14.82
C LYS A 279 -22.31 -7.29 -15.50
N ASP A 280 -21.36 -6.83 -14.70
CA ASP A 280 -20.13 -6.21 -15.20
C ASP A 280 -18.98 -7.20 -15.39
N SER A 281 -19.19 -8.48 -15.06
CA SER A 281 -18.17 -9.54 -15.07
C SER A 281 -16.87 -9.13 -14.37
N ARG A 282 -17.00 -8.53 -13.17
CA ARG A 282 -15.87 -7.97 -12.42
C ARG A 282 -15.90 -8.36 -10.95
N LEU A 283 -14.72 -8.40 -10.35
CA LEU A 283 -14.58 -8.51 -8.91
C LEU A 283 -14.97 -7.20 -8.21
N GLY A 284 -15.40 -7.35 -6.95
CA GLY A 284 -15.77 -6.28 -6.03
C GLY A 284 -14.61 -5.41 -5.56
N ILE A 285 -13.61 -5.17 -6.40
CA ILE A 285 -12.48 -4.28 -6.14
C ILE A 285 -12.70 -3.00 -6.94
N TYR A 286 -12.73 -1.88 -6.25
CA TYR A 286 -12.85 -0.55 -6.84
C TYR A 286 -11.84 0.39 -6.18
N ARG A 287 -11.59 1.54 -6.80
CA ARG A 287 -10.81 2.57 -6.14
C ARG A 287 -11.54 2.99 -4.87
N ASN A 288 -10.87 2.91 -3.72
CA ASN A 288 -11.39 3.30 -2.42
C ASN A 288 -12.58 2.46 -1.89
N VAL A 289 -12.93 1.33 -2.53
CA VAL A 289 -14.02 0.45 -2.07
C VAL A 289 -13.68 -1.02 -2.33
N GLY A 290 -13.90 -1.87 -1.33
CA GLY A 290 -13.86 -3.33 -1.46
C GLY A 290 -15.20 -3.95 -1.07
N ILE A 291 -15.64 -4.96 -1.80
CA ILE A 291 -16.87 -5.70 -1.55
C ILE A 291 -16.54 -7.19 -1.41
N PHE A 292 -16.89 -7.77 -0.27
CA PHE A 292 -16.52 -9.12 0.13
C PHE A 292 -17.76 -9.92 0.53
N GLN A 293 -17.71 -11.23 0.30
CA GLN A 293 -18.67 -12.18 0.84
C GLN A 293 -18.12 -12.70 2.18
N LEU A 294 -18.91 -12.54 3.24
CA LEU A 294 -18.55 -13.03 4.57
C LEU A 294 -18.89 -14.51 4.77
N ASN A 295 -19.79 -15.03 3.93
CA ASN A 295 -20.22 -16.42 3.96
C ASN A 295 -20.26 -17.05 2.56
N ASN A 296 -20.30 -18.38 2.52
CA ASN A 296 -20.28 -19.14 1.29
C ASN A 296 -21.61 -19.09 0.52
N THR A 297 -22.71 -18.73 1.20
CA THR A 297 -24.05 -18.59 0.60
C THR A 297 -24.20 -17.30 -0.20
N GLY A 298 -23.31 -16.32 0.00
CA GLY A 298 -23.41 -14.99 -0.59
C GLY A 298 -24.53 -14.14 0.02
N SER A 299 -25.10 -14.56 1.15
CA SER A 299 -26.15 -13.83 1.86
C SER A 299 -25.61 -12.73 2.77
N GLU A 300 -24.31 -12.72 3.07
CA GLU A 300 -23.68 -11.65 3.85
C GLU A 300 -22.56 -10.98 3.05
N ILE A 301 -22.77 -9.69 2.76
CA ILE A 301 -21.86 -8.88 1.96
C ILE A 301 -21.26 -7.79 2.85
N LEU A 302 -19.94 -7.78 2.99
CA LEU A 302 -19.18 -6.70 3.61
C LEU A 302 -18.77 -5.68 2.54
N VAL A 303 -19.09 -4.42 2.78
CA VAL A 303 -18.56 -3.27 2.05
C VAL A 303 -17.58 -2.53 2.96
N ILE A 304 -16.34 -2.38 2.51
CA ILE A 304 -15.34 -1.49 3.15
C ILE A 304 -15.03 -0.34 2.19
N CYS A 305 -14.97 0.88 2.69
CA CYS A 305 -14.76 2.05 1.85
C CYS A 305 -13.99 3.17 2.55
N LEU A 306 -13.36 4.01 1.73
CA LEU A 306 -12.67 5.22 2.14
C LEU A 306 -13.49 6.46 1.77
N SER A 307 -13.66 7.38 2.71
CA SER A 307 -14.26 8.71 2.48
C SER A 307 -13.49 9.77 3.27
N LYS A 308 -12.77 10.68 2.59
CA LYS A 308 -11.90 11.68 3.25
C LYS A 308 -10.90 11.00 4.20
N ASN A 309 -10.98 11.25 5.51
CA ASN A 309 -10.17 10.62 6.55
C ASN A 309 -10.93 9.51 7.31
N LEU A 310 -11.89 8.84 6.66
CA LEU A 310 -12.75 7.82 7.24
C LEU A 310 -12.55 6.49 6.51
N ILE A 311 -12.24 5.44 7.26
CA ILE A 311 -12.43 4.06 6.79
C ILE A 311 -13.73 3.56 7.41
N ALA A 312 -14.69 3.15 6.58
CA ALA A 312 -15.98 2.68 7.04
C ALA A 312 -16.27 1.26 6.54
N MET A 313 -17.01 0.50 7.34
CA MET A 313 -17.52 -0.82 6.99
C MET A 313 -19.02 -0.92 7.22
N LYS A 314 -19.67 -1.67 6.35
CA LYS A 314 -21.08 -2.04 6.48
C LYS A 314 -21.31 -3.44 5.95
N VAL A 315 -22.11 -4.20 6.68
CA VAL A 315 -22.60 -5.50 6.27
C VAL A 315 -24.05 -5.41 5.79
N LEU A 316 -24.33 -6.02 4.65
CA LEU A 316 -25.64 -6.25 4.06
C LEU A 316 -25.97 -7.74 4.20
N GLN A 317 -27.14 -8.05 4.73
CA GLN A 317 -27.59 -9.41 5.00
C GLN A 317 -28.89 -9.68 4.24
N TYR A 318 -28.87 -10.65 3.33
CA TYR A 318 -30.01 -11.04 2.49
C TYR A 318 -30.60 -12.36 2.97
N ASN A 319 -31.93 -12.47 2.93
CA ASN A 319 -32.65 -13.73 3.16
C ASN A 319 -32.28 -14.42 4.48
N SER A 320 -31.96 -13.64 5.52
CA SER A 320 -31.61 -14.18 6.83
C SER A 320 -32.39 -13.44 7.92
N SER A 321 -33.02 -14.24 8.78
CA SER A 321 -33.79 -13.79 9.94
C SER A 321 -32.90 -13.42 11.12
N ASP A 322 -31.67 -13.92 11.16
CA ASP A 322 -30.86 -13.95 12.36
C ASP A 322 -30.15 -12.60 12.57
N ASP A 323 -30.16 -12.11 13.81
CA ASP A 323 -29.34 -10.96 14.18
C ASP A 323 -27.90 -11.42 14.41
N VAL A 324 -27.04 -11.18 13.42
CA VAL A 324 -25.63 -11.58 13.46
C VAL A 324 -24.76 -10.45 14.01
N CYS A 325 -23.82 -10.80 14.90
CA CYS A 325 -22.80 -9.89 15.40
C CYS A 325 -21.52 -10.00 14.56
N TYR A 326 -21.09 -8.89 13.97
CA TYR A 326 -19.91 -8.78 13.11
C TYR A 326 -18.66 -8.29 13.89
N SER A 327 -18.58 -8.61 15.18
CA SER A 327 -17.44 -8.22 16.03
C SER A 327 -16.10 -8.74 15.49
N TYR A 328 -16.09 -9.92 14.85
CA TYR A 328 -14.89 -10.50 14.26
C TYR A 328 -14.34 -9.65 13.10
N VAL A 329 -15.23 -9.12 12.24
CA VAL A 329 -14.86 -8.24 11.11
C VAL A 329 -14.30 -6.92 11.65
N LYS A 330 -14.94 -6.37 12.68
CA LYS A 330 -14.45 -5.18 13.40
C LYS A 330 -13.02 -5.42 13.92
N THR A 331 -12.80 -6.51 14.65
CA THR A 331 -11.48 -6.85 15.19
C THR A 331 -10.45 -7.06 14.10
N GLN A 332 -10.82 -7.70 12.97
CA GLN A 332 -9.95 -7.87 11.81
C GLN A 332 -9.47 -6.53 11.25
N LEU A 333 -10.39 -5.56 11.05
CA LEU A 333 -10.01 -4.23 10.55
C LEU A 333 -9.09 -3.49 11.54
N ILE A 334 -9.42 -3.49 12.83
CA ILE A 334 -8.63 -2.81 13.86
C ILE A 334 -7.20 -3.36 13.89
N ASN A 335 -7.05 -4.69 13.99
CA ASN A 335 -5.75 -5.35 14.02
C ASN A 335 -4.93 -5.06 12.76
N LEU A 336 -5.59 -5.00 11.60
CA LEU A 336 -4.93 -4.67 10.33
C LEU A 336 -4.49 -3.20 10.27
N VAL A 337 -5.33 -2.27 10.70
CA VAL A 337 -4.96 -0.85 10.75
C VAL A 337 -3.79 -0.65 11.69
N ASP A 338 -3.79 -1.29 12.87
CA ASP A 338 -2.70 -1.18 13.84
C ASP A 338 -1.41 -1.86 13.34
N SER A 339 -1.51 -2.98 12.60
CA SER A 339 -0.34 -3.63 12.01
C SER A 339 0.31 -2.79 10.90
N ILE A 340 -0.49 -2.12 10.04
CA ILE A 340 0.03 -1.19 9.02
C ILE A 340 0.73 0.00 9.69
N LYS A 341 0.14 0.53 10.78
CA LYS A 341 0.72 1.61 11.58
C LYS A 341 2.12 1.24 12.08
N LEU A 342 2.25 0.04 12.65
CA LEU A 342 3.52 -0.48 13.15
C LEU A 342 4.52 -0.74 12.02
N ARG A 343 4.08 -1.39 10.94
CA ARG A 343 4.93 -1.76 9.79
C ARG A 343 5.63 -0.55 9.18
N TYR A 344 4.92 0.55 8.99
CA TYR A 344 5.46 1.74 8.34
C TYR A 344 5.87 2.84 9.33
N ARG A 345 5.83 2.57 10.65
CA ARG A 345 6.09 3.53 11.73
C ARG A 345 5.36 4.87 11.53
N ILE A 346 4.13 4.82 11.01
CA ILE A 346 3.34 6.02 10.71
C ILE A 346 2.62 6.46 11.98
N ASN A 347 2.75 7.73 12.35
CA ASN A 347 2.01 8.28 13.48
C ASN A 347 0.57 8.66 13.07
N VAL A 348 -0.28 7.65 12.83
CA VAL A 348 -1.73 7.83 12.66
C VAL A 348 -2.49 7.54 13.95
N THR A 349 -3.53 8.31 14.18
CA THR A 349 -4.50 8.14 15.27
C THR A 349 -5.91 8.14 14.69
N TYR A 350 -6.78 7.34 15.29
CA TYR A 350 -8.17 7.24 14.88
C TYR A 350 -9.09 7.07 16.10
N GLU A 351 -10.34 7.45 15.92
CA GLU A 351 -11.43 7.18 16.85
C GLU A 351 -12.40 6.19 16.22
N ILE A 352 -12.94 5.30 17.05
CA ILE A 352 -14.04 4.42 16.65
C ILE A 352 -15.33 5.20 16.79
N ARG A 353 -16.12 5.23 15.71
CA ARG A 353 -17.43 5.86 15.69
C ARG A 353 -18.43 5.01 14.91
N PHE A 354 -19.70 5.39 14.95
CA PHE A 354 -20.76 4.68 14.23
C PHE A 354 -21.73 5.63 13.52
N LYS A 355 -22.37 5.14 12.46
CA LYS A 355 -23.55 5.78 11.86
C LYS A 355 -24.71 4.83 11.79
N CYS A 356 -25.93 5.36 11.82
CA CYS A 356 -27.14 4.58 11.64
C CYS A 356 -27.15 3.76 10.33
N GLN A 357 -28.09 2.81 10.24
CA GLN A 357 -28.26 1.96 9.06
C GLN A 357 -28.64 2.76 7.80
N GLY A 358 -29.39 3.86 7.93
CA GLY A 358 -29.75 4.77 6.83
C GLY A 358 -28.73 5.89 6.56
N GLY A 359 -27.60 5.90 7.28
CA GLY A 359 -26.66 7.01 7.27
C GLY A 359 -25.86 7.08 5.97
N SER A 360 -25.65 8.29 5.47
CA SER A 360 -24.83 8.55 4.30
C SER A 360 -23.35 8.55 4.67
N LEU A 361 -22.51 7.83 3.91
CA LEU A 361 -21.06 7.83 4.10
C LEU A 361 -20.45 9.24 3.94
N TYR A 362 -21.10 10.11 3.17
CA TYR A 362 -20.57 11.43 2.80
C TYR A 362 -20.87 12.54 3.79
N ASN A 363 -21.84 12.35 4.68
CA ASN A 363 -22.16 13.35 5.69
C ASN A 363 -21.45 13.05 7.02
N ASN A 364 -20.37 13.77 7.33
CA ASN A 364 -19.63 13.54 8.58
C ASN A 364 -20.39 14.03 9.83
N GLU A 365 -21.42 14.86 9.67
CA GLU A 365 -22.19 15.43 10.80
C GLU A 365 -23.06 14.38 11.52
N GLY A 366 -23.34 13.24 10.88
CA GLY A 366 -24.14 12.13 11.44
C GLY A 366 -23.34 10.98 12.05
N ILE A 367 -22.01 11.15 12.20
CA ILE A 367 -21.16 10.15 12.86
C ILE A 367 -21.27 10.34 14.37
N GLY A 368 -22.00 9.45 15.04
CA GLY A 368 -22.15 9.46 16.50
C GLY A 368 -20.84 9.07 17.20
N TYR A 369 -20.54 9.75 18.30
CA TYR A 369 -19.44 9.42 19.22
C TYR A 369 -19.80 8.18 20.07
N ASP A 370 -18.78 7.52 20.63
CA ASP A 370 -18.97 6.58 21.74
C ASP A 370 -19.72 7.25 22.92
N GLU A 371 -19.70 8.57 23.07
CA GLU A 371 -20.49 9.30 24.08
C GLU A 371 -22.01 9.17 23.89
N ALA A 372 -22.50 8.80 22.69
CA ALA A 372 -23.91 8.44 22.49
C ALA A 372 -24.29 7.12 23.20
N MET A 373 -23.31 6.36 23.71
CA MET A 373 -23.53 5.18 24.56
C MET A 373 -24.16 5.51 25.91
N GLU A 374 -24.03 6.75 26.41
CA GLU A 374 -24.64 7.16 27.69
C GLU A 374 -26.14 7.48 27.56
N LYS A 375 -26.61 7.77 26.34
CA LYS A 375 -28.02 8.08 26.08
C LYS A 375 -28.72 6.89 25.46
N SER A 376 -29.95 6.60 25.89
CA SER A 376 -30.76 5.50 25.37
C SER A 376 -31.17 5.69 23.91
N GLU A 377 -31.24 6.95 23.45
CA GLU A 377 -31.69 7.32 22.11
C GLU A 377 -30.81 8.45 21.53
N TYR A 378 -30.66 8.46 20.22
CA TYR A 378 -30.03 9.55 19.47
C TYR A 378 -30.84 9.90 18.22
N ARG A 379 -30.78 11.17 17.82
CA ARG A 379 -31.38 11.65 16.56
C ARG A 379 -30.34 11.63 15.45
N CYS A 380 -30.58 10.89 14.38
CA CYS A 380 -29.70 10.90 13.22
C CYS A 380 -29.85 12.22 12.46
N THR A 381 -28.74 12.89 12.14
CA THR A 381 -28.76 14.15 11.38
C THR A 381 -29.05 13.95 9.89
N ASP A 382 -28.74 12.77 9.35
CA ASP A 382 -28.86 12.50 7.92
C ASP A 382 -30.31 12.38 7.46
N HIS A 383 -31.13 11.66 8.23
CA HIS A 383 -32.53 11.41 7.90
C HIS A 383 -33.50 11.84 9.01
N LYS A 384 -33.01 12.53 10.05
CA LYS A 384 -33.78 13.22 11.10
C LYS A 384 -34.65 12.33 12.00
N GLU A 385 -34.46 11.01 11.94
CA GLU A 385 -35.18 10.02 12.77
C GLU A 385 -34.47 9.76 14.10
N MET A 386 -35.25 9.34 15.09
CA MET A 386 -34.77 8.87 16.39
C MET A 386 -34.46 7.37 16.30
N HIS A 387 -33.35 6.98 16.91
CA HIS A 387 -32.90 5.60 16.97
C HIS A 387 -32.51 5.24 18.39
N SER A 388 -32.71 3.98 18.76
CA SER A 388 -32.09 3.43 19.96
C SER A 388 -30.58 3.36 19.75
N SER A 389 -29.81 3.84 20.74
CA SER A 389 -28.35 3.71 20.71
C SER A 389 -27.93 2.24 20.64
N LYS A 390 -28.78 1.33 21.16
CA LYS A 390 -28.57 -0.14 21.09
C LYS A 390 -28.54 -0.68 19.68
N ASP A 391 -29.39 -0.15 18.81
CA ASP A 391 -29.54 -0.67 17.44
C ASP A 391 -28.34 -0.27 16.56
N ILE A 392 -27.59 0.76 16.94
CA ILE A 392 -26.34 1.09 16.25
C ILE A 392 -25.27 0.05 16.53
N TYR A 393 -25.06 -0.31 17.79
CA TYR A 393 -23.89 -1.12 18.15
C TYR A 393 -24.16 -2.62 18.12
N ARG A 394 -25.42 -3.05 18.15
CA ARG A 394 -25.78 -4.48 18.23
C ARG A 394 -25.16 -5.32 17.12
N SER A 395 -25.00 -4.74 15.91
CA SER A 395 -24.34 -5.41 14.79
C SER A 395 -22.82 -5.58 14.96
N TRP A 396 -22.16 -4.85 15.87
CA TRP A 396 -20.70 -4.78 15.94
C TRP A 396 -20.11 -5.15 17.31
N LEU A 397 -20.90 -5.10 18.38
CA LEU A 397 -20.50 -5.49 19.72
C LEU A 397 -21.19 -6.79 20.12
N LYS A 398 -20.43 -7.74 20.65
CA LYS A 398 -21.03 -8.88 21.37
C LYS A 398 -21.69 -8.30 22.62
N VAL A 399 -23.02 -8.33 22.66
CA VAL A 399 -23.75 -8.08 23.90
C VAL A 399 -23.46 -9.29 24.79
N LEU A 400 -22.75 -9.07 25.89
CA LEU A 400 -22.54 -10.06 26.94
C LEU A 400 -23.84 -10.26 27.74
#